data_AF-A0A178AKP5-F1
#
_entry.id   AF-A0A178AKP5-F1
#
_cell.length_a   1.000
_cell.length_b   1.000
_cell.length_c   1.000
_cell.angle_alpha   90.00
_cell.angle_beta   90.00
_cell.angle_gamma   90.00
#
_symmetry.space_group_name_H-M   'P 1'
#
loop_
_entity.id
_entity.type
_entity.pdbx_description
1 polymer ?
#
loop_
_entity_poly.entity_id
_entity_poly.type
_entity_poly.pdbx_seq_one_letter_code
_entity_poly.pdbx_strand_id
1 'polypeptide(L)'
;MGDKAMIKIRFQVRASDEGIDDYQDNIDEVVKELTQYPADTEETQAYIARLQKGLRKCIQRTKKPNADTLNEIAALHRLADRNCSSTPWLLDFVPDVLPFGFHRKAIEGGFIVFILMTNVPGTHLDQEFLQDMTPTEREDLCKDFKDANLEAWKCGLECEDTGLHNLKWDKEKRKCYIVDFEHSELVSEQEQKSLEFDEGVEYKDWGLSEDY
;
A
#
# COMPACT_ATOMS: atom_id res chain seq x y z
N MET A 1 30.08 -1.79 1.90
CA MET A 1 29.16 -2.02 0.77
C MET A 1 28.23 -0.82 0.77
N GLY A 2 28.19 -0.01 -0.30
CA GLY A 2 27.48 1.27 -0.27
C GLY A 2 25.96 1.06 -0.19
N ASP A 3 25.30 1.85 0.66
CA ASP A 3 23.84 1.83 0.79
C ASP A 3 23.22 2.23 -0.56
N LYS A 4 22.43 1.33 -1.15
CA LYS A 4 21.69 1.61 -2.38
C LYS A 4 20.40 2.32 -2.01
N ALA A 5 20.04 3.34 -2.78
CA ALA A 5 18.74 4.00 -2.69
C ALA A 5 17.87 3.64 -3.89
N MET A 6 16.56 3.76 -3.73
CA MET A 6 15.57 3.63 -4.79
C MET A 6 14.58 4.80 -4.74
N ILE A 7 14.02 5.14 -5.89
CA ILE A 7 12.97 6.16 -6.01
C ILE A 7 11.68 5.49 -6.47
N LYS A 8 10.62 5.59 -5.66
CA LYS A 8 9.25 5.26 -6.05
C LYS A 8 8.57 6.53 -6.55
N ILE A 9 7.98 6.47 -7.74
CA ILE A 9 7.30 7.61 -8.35
C ILE A 9 5.80 7.30 -8.36
N ARG A 10 5.02 8.10 -7.64
CA ARG A 10 3.56 8.02 -7.63
C ARG A 10 2.98 9.24 -8.29
N PHE A 11 1.99 9.06 -9.16
CA PHE A 11 1.37 10.18 -9.85
C PHE A 11 -0.10 9.93 -10.19
N GLN A 12 -0.86 11.01 -10.34
CA GLN A 12 -2.28 10.92 -10.65
C GLN A 12 -2.52 10.44 -12.09
N VAL A 13 -3.28 9.36 -12.22
CA VAL A 13 -3.73 8.83 -13.51
C VAL A 13 -5.23 8.97 -13.66
N ARG A 14 -5.69 9.10 -14.90
CA ARG A 14 -7.10 9.00 -15.26
C ARG A 14 -7.51 7.54 -15.11
N ALA A 15 -8.69 7.31 -14.53
CA ALA A 15 -9.28 5.98 -14.49
C ALA A 15 -9.54 5.43 -15.90
N SER A 16 -9.73 4.12 -16.00
CA SER A 16 -10.25 3.47 -17.22
C SER A 16 -11.64 4.02 -17.56
N ASP A 17 -12.04 3.85 -18.82
CA ASP A 17 -13.40 4.24 -19.24
C ASP A 17 -14.45 3.42 -18.48
N GLU A 18 -14.24 2.11 -18.33
CA GLU A 18 -15.07 1.24 -17.48
C GLU A 18 -15.25 1.78 -16.05
N GLY A 19 -14.15 2.16 -15.38
CA GLY A 19 -14.26 2.70 -14.03
C GLY A 19 -14.93 4.07 -13.96
N ILE A 20 -14.96 4.83 -15.05
CA ILE A 20 -15.70 6.10 -15.14
C ILE A 20 -17.18 5.82 -15.35
N ASP A 21 -17.50 4.92 -16.27
CA ASP A 21 -18.86 4.51 -16.61
C ASP A 21 -19.55 3.90 -15.38
N ASP A 22 -18.87 3.06 -14.59
CA ASP A 22 -19.38 2.52 -13.33
C ASP A 22 -19.85 3.61 -12.36
N TYR A 23 -19.05 4.68 -12.17
CA TYR A 23 -19.46 5.79 -11.32
C TYR A 23 -20.64 6.57 -11.92
N GLN A 24 -20.65 6.74 -13.25
CA GLN A 24 -21.68 7.47 -13.97
C GLN A 24 -23.03 6.74 -13.86
N ASP A 25 -23.04 5.44 -14.14
CA ASP A 25 -24.22 4.57 -14.08
C ASP A 25 -24.80 4.50 -12.66
N ASN A 26 -23.95 4.37 -11.64
CA ASN A 26 -24.37 4.40 -10.24
C ASN A 26 -25.02 5.74 -9.86
N ILE A 27 -24.48 6.86 -10.35
CA ILE A 27 -25.09 8.18 -10.08
C ILE A 27 -26.45 8.28 -10.78
N ASP A 28 -26.54 7.86 -12.04
CA ASP A 28 -27.75 7.93 -12.83
C ASP A 28 -28.87 7.04 -12.28
N GLU A 29 -28.52 5.83 -11.79
CA GLU A 29 -29.45 4.93 -11.12
C GLU A 29 -30.04 5.56 -9.85
N VAL A 30 -29.20 6.07 -8.96
CA VAL A 30 -29.65 6.70 -7.71
C VAL A 30 -30.50 7.95 -7.99
N VAL A 31 -30.11 8.78 -8.98
CA VAL A 31 -30.88 9.96 -9.38
C VAL A 31 -32.25 9.56 -9.97
N LYS A 32 -32.29 8.49 -10.76
CA LYS A 32 -33.54 7.94 -11.33
C LYS A 32 -34.46 7.41 -10.23
N GLU A 33 -33.93 6.69 -9.25
CA GLU A 33 -34.70 6.21 -8.10
C GLU A 33 -35.30 7.38 -7.32
N LEU A 34 -34.51 8.41 -6.99
CA LEU A 34 -34.98 9.60 -6.30
C LEU A 34 -36.06 10.37 -7.06
N THR A 35 -36.00 10.36 -8.40
CA THR A 35 -37.02 10.98 -9.24
C THR A 35 -38.36 10.24 -9.15
N GLN A 36 -38.32 8.91 -9.01
CA GLN A 36 -39.51 8.05 -8.94
C GLN A 36 -40.07 7.95 -7.52
N TYR A 37 -39.19 7.92 -6.52
CA TYR A 37 -39.49 7.79 -5.11
C TYR A 37 -38.70 8.84 -4.34
N PRO A 38 -39.24 10.06 -4.18
CA PRO A 38 -38.54 11.13 -3.47
C PRO A 38 -38.37 10.79 -1.98
N ALA A 39 -37.29 10.10 -1.66
CA ALA A 39 -36.80 9.92 -0.30
C ALA A 39 -35.64 10.91 -0.12
N ASP A 40 -35.99 12.16 0.18
CA ASP A 40 -35.02 13.23 0.44
C ASP A 40 -34.43 13.07 1.84
N THR A 41 -33.62 12.02 2.01
CA THR A 41 -32.88 11.78 3.23
C THR A 41 -31.47 12.33 3.10
N GLU A 42 -30.93 12.82 4.21
CA GLU A 42 -29.54 13.26 4.33
C GLU A 42 -28.56 12.16 3.89
N GLU A 43 -28.90 10.89 4.15
CA GLU A 43 -28.14 9.71 3.76
C GLU A 43 -28.02 9.56 2.24
N THR A 44 -29.12 9.70 1.49
CA THR A 44 -29.09 9.59 0.02
C THR A 44 -28.29 10.73 -0.60
N GLN A 45 -28.47 11.96 -0.09
CA GLN A 45 -27.66 13.10 -0.55
C GLN A 45 -26.17 12.90 -0.28
N ALA A 46 -25.81 12.37 0.89
CA ALA A 46 -24.43 12.05 1.24
C ALA A 46 -23.84 10.97 0.32
N TYR A 47 -24.64 9.94 -0.01
CA TYR A 47 -24.23 8.88 -0.93
C TYR A 47 -23.95 9.40 -2.35
N ILE A 48 -24.84 10.20 -2.93
CA ILE A 48 -24.61 10.82 -4.25
C ILE A 48 -23.38 11.71 -4.23
N ALA A 49 -23.22 12.53 -3.19
CA ALA A 49 -22.05 13.39 -3.04
C ALA A 49 -20.75 12.56 -2.98
N ARG A 50 -20.78 11.36 -2.38
CA ARG A 50 -19.66 10.41 -2.35
C ARG A 50 -19.35 9.89 -3.75
N LEU A 51 -20.36 9.45 -4.50
CA LEU A 51 -20.18 8.97 -5.89
C LEU A 51 -19.61 10.07 -6.80
N GLN A 52 -20.19 11.27 -6.77
CA GLN A 52 -19.71 12.42 -7.53
C GLN A 52 -18.28 12.84 -7.14
N LYS A 53 -17.91 12.68 -5.86
CA LYS A 53 -16.54 12.88 -5.40
C LYS A 53 -15.60 11.79 -5.95
N GLY A 54 -16.05 10.54 -6.00
CA GLY A 54 -15.34 9.42 -6.63
C GLY A 54 -15.07 9.68 -8.10
N LEU A 55 -16.12 9.97 -8.88
CA LEU A 55 -16.01 10.33 -10.29
C LEU A 55 -15.03 11.48 -10.53
N ARG A 56 -15.11 12.56 -9.73
CA ARG A 56 -14.15 13.68 -9.84
C ARG A 56 -12.70 13.22 -9.63
N LYS A 57 -12.41 12.32 -8.69
CA LYS A 57 -11.06 11.79 -8.49
C LYS A 57 -10.57 10.98 -9.71
N CYS A 58 -11.48 10.32 -10.43
CA CYS A 58 -11.15 9.54 -11.63
C CYS A 58 -10.72 10.39 -12.84
N ILE A 59 -11.19 11.64 -12.93
CA ILE A 59 -11.01 12.46 -14.15
C ILE A 59 -10.42 13.86 -13.92
N GLN A 60 -10.52 14.43 -12.71
CA GLN A 60 -10.06 15.79 -12.43
C GLN A 60 -8.77 15.79 -11.61
N ARG A 61 -7.91 16.77 -11.90
CA ARG A 61 -6.68 16.98 -11.16
C ARG A 61 -6.93 17.22 -9.67
N THR A 62 -6.12 16.63 -8.81
CA THR A 62 -6.06 16.93 -7.39
C THR A 62 -4.76 17.66 -7.06
N LYS A 63 -4.82 18.59 -6.09
CA LYS A 63 -3.63 19.30 -5.60
C LYS A 63 -2.83 18.53 -4.54
N LYS A 64 -3.42 17.45 -4.03
CA LYS A 64 -2.85 16.64 -2.96
C LYS A 64 -2.74 15.20 -3.44
N PRO A 65 -1.67 14.48 -3.05
CA PRO A 65 -1.57 13.04 -3.23
C PRO A 65 -2.76 12.31 -2.59
N ASN A 66 -3.03 11.08 -3.04
CA ASN A 66 -4.01 10.21 -2.37
C ASN A 66 -3.54 9.83 -0.96
N ALA A 67 -4.46 9.27 -0.17
CA ALA A 67 -4.18 8.84 1.20
C ALA A 67 -3.03 7.82 1.22
N ASP A 68 -3.04 6.85 0.32
CA ASP A 68 -2.06 5.76 0.25
C ASP A 68 -0.63 6.28 0.02
N THR A 69 -0.44 7.31 -0.82
CA THR A 69 0.87 7.97 -0.98
C THR A 69 1.33 8.64 0.33
N LEU A 70 0.42 9.30 1.05
CA LEU A 70 0.75 9.99 2.30
C LEU A 70 1.02 8.98 3.43
N ASN A 71 0.26 7.89 3.46
CA ASN A 71 0.44 6.78 4.40
C ASN A 71 1.81 6.13 4.21
N GLU A 72 2.21 5.82 2.97
CA GLU A 72 3.53 5.23 2.70
C GLU A 72 4.66 6.15 3.17
N ILE A 73 4.57 7.46 2.90
CA ILE A 73 5.58 8.43 3.39
C ILE A 73 5.63 8.44 4.92
N ALA A 74 4.48 8.46 5.59
CA ALA A 74 4.41 8.47 7.05
C ALA A 74 4.96 7.17 7.67
N ALA A 75 4.64 6.02 7.08
CA ALA A 75 5.16 4.72 7.48
C ALA A 75 6.68 4.65 7.33
N LEU A 76 7.21 4.98 6.15
CA LEU A 76 8.65 4.97 5.89
C LEU A 76 9.42 5.94 6.80
N HIS A 77 8.83 7.09 7.13
CA HIS A 77 9.40 8.03 8.11
C HIS A 77 9.43 7.43 9.51
N ARG A 78 8.33 6.82 9.96
CA ARG A 78 8.25 6.15 11.26
C ARG A 78 9.30 5.04 11.40
N LEU A 79 9.43 4.21 10.36
CA LEU A 79 10.38 3.11 10.31
C LEU A 79 11.83 3.60 10.37
N ALA A 80 12.14 4.68 9.67
CA ALA A 80 13.45 5.33 9.73
C ALA A 80 13.75 5.87 11.15
N ASP A 81 12.81 6.60 11.76
CA ASP A 81 12.96 7.16 13.11
C ASP A 81 13.21 6.08 14.17
N ARG A 82 12.62 4.90 13.97
CA ARG A 82 12.74 3.75 14.88
C ARG A 82 13.87 2.78 14.49
N ASN A 83 14.63 3.08 13.42
CA ASN A 83 15.69 2.25 12.87
C ASN A 83 15.25 0.80 12.58
N CYS A 84 14.04 0.62 12.02
CA CYS A 84 13.51 -0.70 11.68
C CYS A 84 14.34 -1.38 10.60
N SER A 85 15.15 -2.36 10.94
CA SER A 85 16.16 -2.90 10.03
C SER A 85 15.59 -3.82 8.94
N SER A 86 14.34 -4.28 9.09
CA SER A 86 13.64 -5.18 8.17
C SER A 86 12.68 -4.47 7.22
N THR A 87 12.85 -3.16 7.03
CA THR A 87 12.01 -2.35 6.12
C THR A 87 12.87 -1.29 5.40
N PRO A 88 12.42 -0.78 4.24
CA PRO A 88 13.01 0.42 3.65
C PRO A 88 12.72 1.65 4.53
N TRP A 89 13.63 2.62 4.48
CA TRP A 89 13.54 3.88 5.23
C TRP A 89 13.36 5.05 4.29
N LEU A 90 12.55 6.01 4.70
CA LEU A 90 12.46 7.28 4.01
C LEU A 90 13.81 8.02 4.11
N LEU A 91 14.33 8.44 2.96
CA LEU A 91 15.49 9.33 2.89
C LEU A 91 15.05 10.77 2.60
N ASP A 92 14.13 10.94 1.64
CA ASP A 92 13.51 12.22 1.30
C ASP A 92 12.23 11.99 0.47
N PHE A 93 11.39 13.02 0.31
CA PHE A 93 10.33 13.02 -0.68
C PHE A 93 10.08 14.41 -1.26
N VAL A 94 9.76 14.46 -2.55
CA VAL A 94 9.47 15.71 -3.25
C VAL A 94 8.12 15.60 -3.95
N PRO A 95 7.10 16.34 -3.50
CA PRO A 95 5.88 16.52 -4.26
C PRO A 95 6.06 17.60 -5.33
N ASP A 96 5.46 17.40 -6.50
CA ASP A 96 5.43 18.36 -7.58
C ASP A 96 4.10 18.25 -8.36
N VAL A 97 3.91 19.16 -9.32
CA VAL A 97 2.80 19.18 -10.26
C VAL A 97 3.20 18.43 -11.53
N LEU A 98 2.31 17.56 -11.99
CA LEU A 98 2.56 16.72 -13.14
C LEU A 98 2.66 17.55 -14.43
N PRO A 99 3.79 17.50 -15.17
CA PRO A 99 3.98 18.31 -16.36
C PRO A 99 3.15 17.80 -17.53
N PHE A 100 2.82 18.72 -18.45
CA PHE A 100 2.09 18.39 -19.68
C PHE A 100 2.84 17.32 -20.50
N GLY A 101 2.11 16.33 -21.02
CA GLY A 101 2.70 15.27 -21.84
C GLY A 101 3.62 14.29 -21.12
N PHE A 102 3.67 14.26 -19.78
CA PHE A 102 4.51 13.35 -19.00
C PHE A 102 4.20 11.86 -19.27
N HIS A 103 2.91 11.50 -19.26
CA HIS A 103 2.46 10.13 -19.49
C HIS A 103 1.03 10.13 -20.05
N ARG A 104 0.75 9.23 -21.01
CA ARG A 104 -0.52 9.17 -21.75
C ARG A 104 -1.79 9.02 -20.88
N LYS A 105 -1.65 8.39 -19.72
CA LYS A 105 -2.75 8.19 -18.75
C LYS A 105 -2.73 9.21 -17.61
N ALA A 106 -1.72 10.08 -17.53
CA ALA A 106 -1.63 11.00 -16.42
C ALA A 106 -2.67 12.12 -16.53
N ILE A 107 -3.16 12.58 -15.38
CA ILE A 107 -3.98 13.78 -15.33
C ILE A 107 -3.04 14.99 -15.26
N GLU A 108 -3.00 15.76 -16.34
CA GLU A 108 -2.12 16.92 -16.44
C GLU A 108 -2.44 17.98 -15.38
N GLY A 109 -1.39 18.52 -14.75
CA GLY A 109 -1.54 19.42 -13.61
C GLY A 109 -2.07 18.75 -12.33
N GLY A 110 -2.18 17.41 -12.31
CA GLY A 110 -2.34 16.61 -11.11
C GLY A 110 -1.06 16.54 -10.29
N PHE A 111 -1.01 15.62 -9.32
CA PHE A 111 0.17 15.45 -8.47
C PHE A 111 1.16 14.43 -9.06
N ILE A 112 2.43 14.63 -8.74
CA ILE A 112 3.49 13.63 -8.79
C ILE A 112 4.28 13.71 -7.48
N VAL A 113 4.69 12.56 -6.93
CA VAL A 113 5.54 12.49 -5.74
C VAL A 113 6.69 11.53 -6.02
N PHE A 114 7.90 12.01 -5.78
CA PHE A 114 9.11 11.21 -5.76
C PHE A 114 9.41 10.84 -4.31
N ILE A 115 9.42 9.55 -4.00
CA ILE A 115 9.75 9.03 -2.67
C ILE A 115 11.12 8.37 -2.77
N LEU A 116 12.14 8.99 -2.17
CA LEU A 116 13.49 8.44 -2.09
C LEU A 116 13.61 7.63 -0.80
N MET A 117 13.98 6.36 -0.94
CA MET A 117 14.09 5.44 0.20
C MET A 117 15.30 4.52 0.06
N THR A 118 15.70 3.89 1.16
CA THR A 118 16.73 2.83 1.12
C THR A 118 16.22 1.65 0.31
N ASN A 119 17.11 1.02 -0.45
CA ASN A 119 16.80 -0.21 -1.16
C ASN A 119 17.23 -1.41 -0.31
N VAL A 120 16.28 -2.24 0.08
CA VAL A 120 16.55 -3.48 0.82
C VAL A 120 17.03 -4.59 -0.13
N PRO A 121 17.94 -5.47 0.29
CA PRO A 121 18.43 -6.58 -0.53
C PRO A 121 17.38 -7.70 -0.67
N GLY A 122 17.78 -8.81 -1.31
CA GLY A 122 16.94 -10.00 -1.45
C GLY A 122 16.07 -10.01 -2.72
N THR A 123 15.43 -11.16 -2.91
CA THR A 123 14.54 -11.46 -4.04
C THR A 123 13.09 -11.26 -3.62
N HIS A 124 12.27 -10.66 -4.50
CA HIS A 124 10.82 -10.59 -4.27
C HIS A 124 10.22 -11.99 -4.24
N LEU A 125 9.30 -12.22 -3.31
CA LEU A 125 8.61 -13.49 -3.22
C LEU A 125 7.40 -13.50 -4.14
N ASP A 126 7.19 -14.63 -4.79
CA ASP A 126 5.97 -14.98 -5.49
C ASP A 126 5.73 -16.48 -5.35
N GLN A 127 4.64 -16.96 -5.94
CA GLN A 127 4.27 -18.37 -5.84
C GLN A 127 5.28 -19.30 -6.51
N GLU A 128 5.90 -18.88 -7.63
CA GLU A 128 6.90 -19.67 -8.35
C GLU A 128 8.16 -19.82 -7.49
N PHE A 129 8.62 -18.71 -6.89
CA PHE A 129 9.76 -18.70 -5.99
C PHE A 129 9.57 -19.61 -4.78
N LEU A 130 8.37 -19.64 -4.20
CA LEU A 130 8.05 -20.56 -3.10
C LEU A 130 8.03 -22.02 -3.55
N GLN A 131 7.47 -22.34 -4.72
CA GLN A 131 7.40 -23.71 -5.24
C GLN A 131 8.79 -24.34 -5.43
N ASP A 132 9.79 -23.53 -5.77
CA ASP A 132 11.16 -23.97 -5.94
C ASP A 132 11.93 -24.15 -4.61
N MET A 133 11.35 -23.76 -3.47
CA MET A 133 11.99 -23.92 -2.17
C MET A 133 11.91 -25.34 -1.63
N THR A 134 13.01 -25.76 -1.01
CA THR A 134 13.02 -26.92 -0.12
C THR A 134 12.23 -26.65 1.16
N PRO A 135 11.75 -27.70 1.87
CA PRO A 135 11.04 -27.52 3.15
C PRO A 135 11.86 -26.74 4.18
N THR A 136 13.17 -27.00 4.27
CA THR A 136 14.06 -26.25 5.17
C THR A 136 14.14 -24.78 4.81
N GLU A 137 14.18 -24.42 3.52
CA GLU A 137 14.18 -23.03 3.09
C GLU A 137 12.87 -22.31 3.40
N ARG A 138 11.73 -23.03 3.32
CA ARG A 138 10.43 -22.50 3.72
C ARG A 138 10.36 -22.22 5.21
N GLU A 139 10.77 -23.17 6.04
CA GLU A 139 10.86 -22.98 7.49
C GLU A 139 11.76 -21.79 7.85
N ASP A 140 12.89 -21.70 7.14
CA ASP A 140 13.87 -20.64 7.28
C ASP A 140 13.30 -19.27 6.89
N LEU A 141 12.54 -19.18 5.79
CA LEU A 141 11.84 -17.98 5.37
C LEU A 141 10.77 -17.58 6.39
N CYS A 142 9.92 -18.52 6.84
CA CYS A 142 8.85 -18.23 7.80
C CYS A 142 9.41 -17.65 9.11
N LYS A 143 10.53 -18.19 9.59
CA LYS A 143 11.22 -17.66 10.77
C LYS A 143 11.72 -16.23 10.56
N ASP A 144 12.40 -15.97 9.43
CA ASP A 144 12.91 -14.63 9.14
C ASP A 144 11.80 -13.60 8.91
N PHE A 145 10.70 -14.03 8.29
CA PHE A 145 9.50 -13.21 8.12
C PHE A 145 8.89 -12.87 9.47
N LYS A 146 8.74 -13.85 10.37
CA LYS A 146 8.24 -13.61 11.73
C LYS A 146 9.10 -12.58 12.47
N ASP A 147 10.42 -12.69 12.38
CA ASP A 147 11.34 -11.70 12.98
C ASP A 147 11.16 -10.30 12.36
N ALA A 148 11.00 -10.21 11.04
CA ALA A 148 10.74 -8.94 10.33
C ALA A 148 9.40 -8.30 10.72
N ASN A 149 8.33 -9.09 10.80
CA ASN A 149 6.99 -8.61 11.17
C ASN A 149 6.96 -8.10 12.62
N LEU A 150 7.54 -8.88 13.55
CA LEU A 150 7.67 -8.47 14.94
C LEU A 150 8.53 -7.21 15.10
N GLU A 151 9.56 -7.01 14.27
CA GLU A 151 10.34 -5.77 14.26
C GLU A 151 9.52 -4.58 13.75
N ALA A 152 8.76 -4.74 12.67
CA ALA A 152 7.86 -3.71 12.14
C ALA A 152 6.82 -3.28 13.19
N TRP A 153 6.17 -4.24 13.85
CA TRP A 153 5.23 -4.00 14.95
C TRP A 153 5.88 -3.23 16.10
N LYS A 154 7.08 -3.61 16.54
CA LYS A 154 7.84 -2.87 17.57
C LYS A 154 8.21 -1.45 17.13
N CYS A 155 8.31 -1.21 15.83
CA CYS A 155 8.54 0.12 15.27
C CYS A 155 7.24 0.94 15.11
N GLY A 156 6.09 0.37 15.49
CA GLY A 156 4.79 1.03 15.49
C GLY A 156 4.11 1.04 14.15
N LEU A 157 4.31 -0.01 13.35
CA LEU A 157 3.67 -0.17 12.05
C LEU A 157 3.04 -1.56 11.94
N GLU A 158 1.77 -1.61 11.56
CA GLU A 158 1.05 -2.81 11.17
C GLU A 158 0.71 -2.74 9.68
N CYS A 159 1.00 -3.80 8.92
CA CYS A 159 0.75 -3.83 7.48
C CYS A 159 -0.59 -4.52 7.21
N GLU A 160 -1.51 -3.81 6.57
CA GLU A 160 -2.83 -4.37 6.22
C GLU A 160 -2.83 -5.04 4.84
N ASP A 161 -2.00 -4.56 3.92
CA ASP A 161 -1.80 -5.17 2.60
C ASP A 161 -0.78 -6.30 2.69
N THR A 162 -1.26 -7.44 3.19
CA THR A 162 -0.48 -8.65 3.37
C THR A 162 -0.37 -9.44 2.06
N GLY A 163 0.80 -10.03 1.83
CA GLY A 163 1.02 -10.93 0.70
C GLY A 163 2.48 -11.02 0.26
N LEU A 164 2.79 -12.09 -0.46
CA LEU A 164 4.16 -12.40 -0.91
C LEU A 164 4.81 -11.27 -1.73
N HIS A 165 4.03 -10.54 -2.52
CA HIS A 165 4.52 -9.46 -3.35
C HIS A 165 5.14 -8.31 -2.54
N ASN A 166 4.73 -8.16 -1.29
CA ASN A 166 5.24 -7.19 -0.32
C ASN A 166 6.40 -7.75 0.53
N LEU A 167 6.92 -8.93 0.20
CA LEU A 167 8.07 -9.54 0.87
C LEU A 167 9.29 -9.64 -0.05
N LYS A 168 10.45 -9.39 0.53
CA LYS A 168 11.76 -9.70 -0.06
C LYS A 168 12.58 -10.53 0.89
N TRP A 169 13.24 -11.57 0.38
CA TRP A 169 14.08 -12.44 1.20
C TRP A 169 15.53 -12.46 0.73
N ASP A 170 16.45 -12.12 1.63
CA ASP A 170 17.90 -12.26 1.46
C ASP A 170 18.32 -13.57 2.15
N LYS A 171 18.23 -14.66 1.39
CA LYS A 171 18.55 -16.02 1.85
C LYS A 171 19.96 -16.14 2.44
N GLU A 172 20.94 -15.48 1.82
CA GLU A 172 22.34 -15.53 2.27
C GLU A 172 22.51 -14.89 3.66
N LYS A 173 21.75 -13.83 3.93
CA LYS A 173 21.80 -13.12 5.22
C LYS A 173 20.78 -13.61 6.24
N ARG A 174 19.92 -14.57 5.87
CA ARG A 174 18.79 -15.04 6.69
C ARG A 174 17.97 -13.85 7.21
N LYS A 175 17.50 -13.04 6.25
CA LYS A 175 16.68 -11.86 6.57
C LYS A 175 15.56 -11.64 5.56
N CYS A 176 14.35 -11.47 6.10
CA CYS A 176 13.18 -11.02 5.35
C CYS A 176 13.02 -9.51 5.50
N TYR A 177 12.42 -8.88 4.50
CA TYR A 177 12.08 -7.47 4.49
C TYR A 177 10.65 -7.30 4.03
N ILE A 178 9.90 -6.45 4.73
CA ILE A 178 8.56 -6.02 4.34
C ILE A 178 8.70 -4.72 3.56
N VAL A 179 7.99 -4.60 2.45
CA VAL A 179 7.98 -3.44 1.56
C VAL A 179 6.54 -3.05 1.20
N ASP A 180 6.39 -1.86 0.63
CA ASP A 180 5.10 -1.25 0.25
C ASP A 180 4.14 -1.02 1.43
N PHE A 181 4.13 0.21 1.95
CA PHE A 181 3.37 0.58 3.16
C PHE A 181 2.22 1.54 2.85
N GLU A 182 1.63 1.41 1.67
CA GLU A 182 0.54 2.28 1.25
C GLU A 182 -0.77 2.01 2.02
N HIS A 183 -0.93 0.77 2.47
CA HIS A 183 -2.01 0.26 3.31
C HIS A 183 -1.43 -0.29 4.61
N SER A 184 -1.00 0.63 5.48
CA SER A 184 -0.46 0.31 6.80
C SER A 184 -1.04 1.25 7.85
N GLU A 185 -1.20 0.75 9.08
CA GLU A 185 -1.62 1.53 10.22
C GLU A 185 -0.44 1.87 11.14
N LEU A 186 -0.38 3.13 11.58
CA LEU A 186 0.55 3.56 12.61
C LEU A 186 -0.05 3.27 13.99
N VAL A 187 0.47 2.24 14.66
CA VAL A 187 -0.03 1.78 15.94
C VAL A 187 0.68 2.47 17.12
N SER A 188 -0.08 2.82 18.15
CA SER A 188 0.42 3.41 19.39
C SER A 188 1.26 2.40 20.20
N GLU A 189 2.07 2.89 21.14
CA GLU A 189 2.88 2.01 22.00
C GLU A 189 2.04 1.05 22.85
N GLN A 190 0.77 1.37 23.11
CA GLN A 190 -0.14 0.48 23.83
C GLN A 190 -0.64 -0.64 22.92
N GLU A 191 -1.02 -0.32 21.68
CA GLU A 191 -1.43 -1.29 20.67
C GLU A 191 -0.27 -2.23 20.32
N GLN A 192 0.96 -1.70 20.19
CA GLN A 192 2.16 -2.49 19.95
C GLN A 192 2.37 -3.61 21.00
N LYS A 193 1.98 -3.38 22.25
CA LYS A 193 2.13 -4.36 23.35
C LYS A 193 1.05 -5.44 23.33
N SER A 194 -0.06 -5.20 22.63
CA SER A 194 -1.15 -6.17 22.47
C SER A 194 -1.05 -6.98 21.19
N LEU A 195 -0.15 -6.63 20.26
CA LEU A 195 0.08 -7.43 19.06
C LEU A 195 0.74 -8.76 19.43
N GLU A 196 0.09 -9.86 19.06
CA GLU A 196 0.56 -11.22 19.25
C GLU A 196 0.67 -11.89 17.88
N PHE A 197 1.80 -12.55 17.62
CA PHE A 197 2.03 -13.23 16.35
C PHE A 197 1.34 -14.59 16.36
N ASP A 198 0.19 -14.70 15.70
CA ASP A 198 -0.48 -15.96 15.44
C ASP A 198 0.05 -16.55 14.12
N GLU A 199 0.84 -17.62 14.22
CA GLU A 199 1.44 -18.27 13.05
C GLU A 199 0.41 -18.74 12.02
N GLY A 200 -0.78 -19.18 12.45
CA GLY A 200 -1.82 -19.67 11.55
C GLY A 200 -2.50 -18.55 10.76
N VAL A 201 -2.61 -17.36 11.35
CA VAL A 201 -3.19 -16.18 10.70
C VAL A 201 -2.13 -15.48 9.86
N GLU A 202 -1.00 -15.12 10.46
CA GLU A 202 0.04 -14.33 9.81
C GLU A 202 0.64 -15.07 8.60
N TYR A 203 0.98 -16.36 8.72
CA TYR A 203 1.52 -17.06 7.55
C TYR A 203 0.48 -17.23 6.45
N LYS A 204 -0.80 -17.34 6.79
CA LYS A 204 -1.86 -17.45 5.78
C LYS A 204 -2.09 -16.12 5.06
N ASP A 205 -2.22 -15.03 5.79
CA ASP A 205 -2.48 -13.71 5.24
C ASP A 205 -1.32 -13.24 4.34
N TRP A 206 -0.08 -13.57 4.73
CA TRP A 206 1.10 -13.29 3.93
C TRP A 206 1.36 -14.30 2.81
N GLY A 207 0.55 -15.37 2.67
CA GLY A 207 0.68 -16.38 1.63
C GLY A 207 1.90 -17.31 1.80
N LEU A 208 2.38 -17.47 3.04
CA LEU A 208 3.47 -18.36 3.44
C LEU A 208 2.99 -19.73 3.93
N SER A 209 1.69 -19.91 4.18
CA SER A 209 1.10 -21.20 4.56
C SER A 209 1.12 -22.20 3.40
N GLU A 210 1.28 -23.49 3.70
CA GLU A 210 1.25 -24.56 2.70
C GLU A 210 -0.18 -25.02 2.31
N ASP A 211 -1.20 -24.58 3.05
CA ASP A 211 -2.59 -24.95 2.83
C ASP A 211 -3.25 -24.04 1.78
N TYR A 212 -3.24 -24.46 0.51
CA TYR A 212 -4.03 -23.88 -0.58
C TYR A 212 -5.23 -24.77 -0.96
#